data_AF-A0A953LRS8-F1
#
_entry.id   AF-A0A953LRS8-F1
#
_cell.length_a   1.000
_cell.length_b   1.000
_cell.length_c   1.000
_cell.angle_alpha   90.00
_cell.angle_beta   90.00
_cell.angle_gamma   90.00
#
_symmetry.space_group_name_H-M   'P 1'
#
loop_
_entity.id
_entity.type
_entity.pdbx_description
1 polymer ?
#
loop_
_entity_poly.entity_id
_entity_poly.type
_entity_poly.pdbx_seq_one_letter_code
_entity_poly.pdbx_strand_id
1 'polypeptide(L)' 'MDRHYVSEFTRFIDGYLDGHPEVVQDQKRGWNIYWDHRVDFQALKEAGEDAVPDDGYGFHPAADRKRRS' A
#
# COMPACT_ATOMS: atom_id res chain seq x y z
N MET A 1 -37.54 9.44 -9.47
CA MET A 1 -36.35 10.29 -9.71
C MET A 1 -35.41 10.07 -8.55
N ASP A 2 -34.50 9.11 -8.71
CA ASP A 2 -33.55 8.72 -7.67
C ASP A 2 -32.40 9.72 -7.61
N ARG A 3 -32.61 10.81 -6.86
CA ARG A 3 -31.51 11.70 -6.48
C ARG A 3 -30.79 11.06 -5.32
N HIS A 4 -29.94 10.08 -5.61
CA HIS A 4 -28.99 9.57 -4.64
C HIS A 4 -28.17 10.73 -4.08
N TYR A 5 -28.05 10.79 -2.75
CA TYR A 5 -27.22 11.78 -2.10
C TYR A 5 -25.78 11.63 -2.58
N VAL A 6 -25.22 12.70 -3.14
CA VAL A 6 -23.80 12.81 -3.49
C VAL A 6 -23.17 13.72 -2.47
N SER A 7 -22.18 13.21 -1.74
CA SER A 7 -21.46 13.99 -0.74
C SER A 7 -20.70 15.15 -1.40
N GLU A 8 -20.49 16.23 -0.65
CA GLU A 8 -19.69 17.37 -1.13
C GLU A 8 -18.25 16.95 -1.44
N PHE A 9 -17.72 16.00 -0.67
CA PHE A 9 -16.40 15.43 -0.91
C PHE A 9 -16.32 14.68 -2.24
N THR A 10 -17.35 13.90 -2.58
CA THR A 10 -17.42 13.21 -3.88
C THR A 10 -17.39 14.22 -5.02
N ARG A 11 -18.22 15.27 -4.95
CA ARG A 11 -18.24 16.33 -5.98
C ARG A 11 -16.90 17.03 -6.13
N PHE A 12 -16.21 17.28 -5.01
CA PHE A 12 -14.88 17.87 -5.00
C PHE A 12 -13.86 16.97 -5.70
N ILE A 13 -13.80 15.69 -5.32
CA ILE A 13 -12.87 14.72 -5.93
C ILE A 13 -13.15 14.57 -7.42
N ASP A 14 -14.41 14.46 -7.83
CA ASP A 14 -14.79 14.33 -9.23
C ASP A 14 -14.30 15.54 -10.05
N GLY A 15 -14.53 16.76 -9.56
CA GLY A 15 -14.06 17.97 -10.22
C GLY A 15 -12.54 18.10 -10.25
N TYR A 16 -11.85 17.67 -9.19
CA TYR A 16 -10.39 17.65 -9.16
C TYR A 16 -9.82 16.69 -10.21
N LEU A 17 -10.35 15.47 -10.29
CA LEU A 17 -9.90 14.45 -11.23
C LEU A 17 -10.18 14.83 -12.69
N ASP A 18 -11.29 15.53 -12.97
CA ASP A 18 -11.60 16.03 -14.31
C ASP A 18 -10.55 17.05 -14.80
N GLY A 19 -10.05 17.89 -13.89
CA GLY A 19 -9.00 18.87 -14.19
C GLY A 19 -7.56 18.31 -14.20
N HIS A 20 -7.35 17.10 -13.66
CA HIS A 20 -6.00 16.53 -13.41
C HIS A 20 -5.90 15.09 -13.95
N PRO A 21 -6.01 14.87 -15.26
CA PRO A 21 -5.97 13.53 -15.85
C PRO A 21 -4.65 12.78 -15.56
N GLU A 22 -3.55 13.51 -15.32
CA GLU A 22 -2.26 12.95 -14.89
C GLU A 22 -2.35 12.19 -13.57
N VAL A 23 -3.20 12.64 -12.65
CA VAL A 23 -3.39 11.98 -11.35
C VAL A 23 -4.06 10.62 -11.54
N VAL A 24 -5.01 10.50 -12.47
CA VAL A 24 -5.64 9.22 -12.80
C VAL A 24 -4.63 8.26 -13.44
N GLN A 25 -3.73 8.77 -14.27
CA GLN A 25 -2.67 7.96 -14.87
C GLN A 25 -1.67 7.47 -13.82
N ASP A 26 -1.28 8.33 -12.89
CA ASP A 26 -0.35 7.97 -11.82
C ASP A 26 -0.98 6.97 -10.85
N GLN A 27 -2.26 7.14 -10.48
CA GLN A 27 -3.00 6.15 -9.68
C GLN A 27 -3.03 4.77 -10.36
N LYS A 28 -3.32 4.72 -11.67
CA LYS A 28 -3.29 3.47 -12.44
C LYS A 28 -1.89 2.85 -12.46
N ARG A 29 -0.86 3.67 -12.64
CA ARG A 29 0.53 3.22 -12.63
C ARG A 29 0.92 2.64 -11.27
N GLY A 30 0.63 3.34 -10.18
CA GLY A 30 0.88 2.86 -8.82
C GLY A 30 0.14 1.56 -8.52
N TRP A 31 -1.12 1.46 -8.95
CA TRP A 31 -1.91 0.24 -8.82
C TRP A 31 -1.25 -0.94 -9.56
N ASN A 32 -0.82 -0.75 -10.81
CA ASN A 32 -0.12 -1.80 -11.57
C ASN A 32 1.21 -2.22 -10.93
N ILE A 33 1.96 -1.26 -10.37
CA ILE A 33 3.25 -1.55 -9.71
C ILE A 33 3.06 -2.49 -8.51
N TYR A 34 1.99 -2.29 -7.72
CA TYR A 34 1.80 -3.06 -6.50
C TYR A 34 0.95 -4.32 -6.72
N TRP A 35 -0.11 -4.21 -7.50
CA TRP A 35 -1.12 -5.27 -7.65
C TRP A 35 -0.91 -6.17 -8.87
N ASP A 36 -0.35 -5.65 -9.97
CA ASP A 36 -0.04 -6.41 -11.18
C ASP A 36 1.47 -6.71 -11.28
N HIS A 37 2.17 -6.67 -10.15
CA HIS A 37 3.57 -7.05 -10.12
C HIS A 37 3.72 -8.53 -10.47
N ARG A 38 4.34 -8.79 -11.61
CA ARG A 38 4.83 -10.12 -11.97
C ARG A 38 5.96 -10.50 -11.01
N VAL A 39 5.60 -11.29 -10.01
CA VAL A 39 6.56 -11.93 -9.10
C VAL A 39 7.36 -12.95 -9.91
N ASP A 40 8.67 -12.76 -9.96
CA ASP A 40 9.58 -13.81 -10.39
C ASP A 40 9.70 -14.84 -9.25
N PHE A 41 8.98 -15.94 -9.39
CA PHE A 41 8.94 -16.99 -8.37
C PHE A 41 10.30 -17.68 -8.17
N GLN A 42 11.17 -17.68 -9.19
CA GLN A 42 12.51 -18.23 -9.06
C GLN A 42 13.38 -17.30 -8.20
N ALA A 43 13.36 -16.00 -8.50
CA ALA A 43 14.06 -15.00 -7.68
C ALA A 43 13.53 -14.94 -6.24
N LEU A 44 12.21 -15.09 -6.05
CA LEU A 44 11.60 -15.14 -4.72
C LEU A 44 12.06 -16.38 -3.93
N LYS A 45 12.17 -17.53 -4.61
CA LYS A 45 12.65 -18.77 -3.98
C LYS A 45 14.12 -18.65 -3.59
N GLU A 46 14.97 -18.15 -4.48
CA GLU A 46 16.40 -17.92 -4.20
C GLU A 46 16.58 -16.94 -3.03
N ALA A 47 15.82 -15.84 -3.00
CA ALA A 47 15.83 -14.90 -1.87
C ALA A 47 15.37 -15.53 -0.55
N GLY A 48 14.47 -16.51 -0.60
CA GLY A 48 14.06 -17.29 0.57
C GLY A 48 15.10 -18.30 1.03
N GLU A 49 15.88 -18.88 0.10
CA GLU A 49 16.98 -19.80 0.41
C GLU A 49 18.20 -19.05 0.99
N ASP A 50 18.43 -17.81 0.57
CA ASP A 50 19.45 -16.89 1.12
C ASP A 50 19.00 -16.20 2.42
N ALA A 51 17.76 -16.41 2.86
CA ALA A 51 17.24 -15.80 4.07
C ALA A 51 17.89 -16.42 5.33
N VAL A 52 18.65 -15.60 6.06
CA VAL A 52 19.20 -15.96 7.36
C VAL A 52 18.14 -15.73 8.44
N PRO A 53 18.01 -16.61 9.46
CA PRO A 53 17.09 -16.38 10.57
C PRO A 53 17.34 -15.02 11.24
N ASP A 54 16.29 -14.24 11.44
CA ASP A 54 16.32 -13.04 12.27
C ASP A 54 16.70 -13.46 13.69
N ASP A 55 17.82 -12.93 14.20
CA ASP A 55 18.37 -13.28 15.51
C ASP A 55 17.55 -12.68 16.67
N GLY A 56 16.44 -11.99 16.36
CA GLY A 56 15.49 -11.49 17.33
C GLY A 56 15.99 -10.27 18.11
N TYR A 57 17.13 -9.68 17.70
CA TYR A 57 17.57 -8.37 18.19
C TYR A 57 16.89 -7.20 17.48
N GLY A 58 15.95 -7.48 16.57
CA GLY A 58 15.01 -6.49 16.06
C GLY A 58 14.28 -5.77 17.19
N PHE A 59 14.15 -4.45 17.12
CA PHE A 59 13.47 -3.65 18.13
C PHE A 59 12.00 -4.09 18.27
N HIS A 60 11.69 -4.84 19.32
CA HIS A 60 10.34 -5.26 19.67
C HIS A 60 9.71 -4.30 20.68
N PRO A 61 8.79 -3.40 20.29
CA PRO A 61 8.17 -2.41 21.19
C PRO A 61 7.34 -3.04 22.34
N ALA A 62 7.03 -4.34 22.26
CA ALA A 62 6.31 -5.07 23.30
C ALA A 62 7.17 -5.46 24.52
N ALA A 63 8.50 -5.59 24.34
CA ALA A 63 9.41 -6.02 25.42
C ALA A 63 9.73 -4.89 26.42
N ASP A 64 9.61 -3.63 25.98
CA ASP A 64 10.04 -2.45 26.75
C ASP A 64 9.02 -2.01 27.82
N ARG A 65 7.75 -2.42 27.69
CA ARG A 65 6.69 -2.07 28.65
C ARG A 65 6.81 -2.81 29.99
N LYS A 66 7.51 -3.95 30.03
CA LYS A 66 7.65 -4.79 31.25
C LYS A 66 8.74 -4.34 32.21
N ARG A 67 9.64 -3.42 31.81
CA ARG A 67 10.74 -2.91 32.65
C ARG A 67 10.39 -1.65 33.46
N ARG A 68 9.13 -1.19 33.44
CA ARG A 68 8.66 0.01 34.15
C ARG A 68 7.54 -0.27 35.17
N SER A 69 7.48 -1.46 35.75
CA SER A 69 6.60 -1.79 36.88
C SER A 69 7.39 -2.05 38.14
#